data_AF-A0A1W9MMV1-F1
#
_entry.id   AF-A0A1W9MMV1-F1
#
_cell.length_a   1.000
_cell.length_b   1.000
_cell.length_c   1.000
_cell.angle_alpha   90.00
_cell.angle_beta   90.00
_cell.angle_gamma   90.00
#
_symmetry.space_group_name_H-M   'P 1'
#
loop_
_entity.id
_entity.type
_entity.pdbx_description
1 polymer ?
#
loop_
_entity_poly.entity_id
_entity_poly.type
_entity_poly.pdbx_seq_one_letter_code
_entity_poly.pdbx_strand_id
1 'polypeptide(L)' 'MIPDVIELEEHRILPRYPEPSGEDIWNPLDEYTEDVAKDAVTKAKRVLNTTTRFIKEYYDIEL' A
#
# COMPACT_ATOMS: atom_id res chain seq x y z
N MET A 1 6.22 6.19 -12.20
CA MET A 1 5.33 5.42 -11.33
C MET A 1 5.81 5.67 -9.91
N ILE A 2 4.96 6.16 -9.00
CA ILE A 2 5.37 6.49 -7.64
C ILE A 2 5.82 5.17 -6.98
N PRO A 3 7.07 5.03 -6.49
CA PRO A 3 7.55 3.78 -5.86
C PRO A 3 6.58 3.25 -4.79
N ASP A 4 5.98 4.16 -4.02
CA ASP A 4 4.93 3.90 -3.05
C ASP A 4 3.76 3.07 -3.60
N VAL A 5 3.39 3.20 -4.89
CA VAL A 5 2.30 2.40 -5.49
C VAL A 5 2.70 0.93 -5.65
N ILE A 6 3.95 0.65 -6.05
CA ILE A 6 4.43 -0.72 -6.23
C ILE A 6 4.45 -1.43 -4.88
N GLU A 7 4.98 -0.75 -3.86
CA GLU A 7 5.06 -1.29 -2.50
C GLU A 7 3.67 -1.49 -1.89
N LEU A 8 2.72 -0.60 -2.15
CA LEU A 8 1.33 -0.78 -1.71
C LEU A 8 0.62 -1.97 -2.39
N GLU A 9 0.99 -2.34 -3.62
CA GLU A 9 0.40 -3.52 -4.28
C GLU A 9 0.79 -4.83 -3.58
N GLU A 10 1.93 -4.89 -2.88
CA GLU A 10 2.32 -6.06 -2.08
C GLU A 10 1.30 -6.32 -0.95
N HIS A 11 0.73 -5.26 -0.40
CA HIS A 11 -0.31 -5.32 0.63
C HIS A 11 -1.71 -5.66 0.09
N ARG A 12 -1.87 -5.89 -1.21
CA ARG A 12 -3.18 -6.18 -1.81
C ARG A 12 -3.68 -7.59 -1.47
N ILE A 13 -2.77 -8.57 -1.41
CA ILE A 13 -3.12 -9.99 -1.26
C ILE A 13 -2.63 -10.55 0.06
N LEU A 14 -1.33 -10.37 0.34
CA LEU A 14 -0.63 -10.96 1.49
C LEU A 14 -1.32 -10.76 2.84
N PRO A 15 -1.86 -9.59 3.23
CA PRO A 15 -2.39 -9.42 4.59
C PRO A 15 -3.67 -10.21 4.89
N ARG A 16 -4.27 -10.89 3.89
CA ARG A 16 -5.60 -11.50 4.02
C ARG A 16 -5.56 -12.98 4.37
N TYR A 17 -4.54 -13.69 3.92
CA TYR A 17 -4.46 -15.14 4.07
C TYR A 17 -3.00 -15.57 4.27
N PRO A 18 -2.73 -16.55 5.15
CA PRO A 18 -1.44 -17.20 5.17
C PRO A 18 -1.11 -17.82 3.81
N GLU A 19 0.13 -17.68 3.37
CA GLU A 19 0.61 -18.25 2.10
C GLU A 19 1.66 -19.34 2.34
N PRO A 20 1.48 -20.55 1.78
CA PRO A 20 2.51 -21.58 1.83
C PRO A 20 3.77 -21.15 1.09
N SER A 21 4.93 -21.26 1.74
CA SER A 21 6.25 -20.98 1.16
C SER A 21 7.19 -22.15 1.44
N GLY A 22 7.15 -23.16 0.57
CA GLY A 22 7.92 -24.38 0.76
C GLY A 22 7.40 -25.19 1.95
N GLU A 23 8.25 -25.42 2.96
CA GLU A 23 7.87 -26.10 4.20
C GLU A 23 7.32 -25.13 5.26
N ASP A 24 7.43 -23.82 5.03
CA ASP A 24 6.96 -22.77 5.94
C ASP A 24 5.61 -22.19 5.50
N ILE A 25 4.93 -21.54 6.44
CA ILE A 25 3.72 -20.76 6.17
C ILE A 25 4.03 -19.31 6.51
N TRP A 26 4.00 -18.44 5.49
CA TRP A 26 4.03 -17.00 5.72
C TRP A 26 2.67 -16.60 6.31
N ASN A 27 2.65 -15.99 7.50
CA ASN A 27 1.42 -15.70 8.24
C ASN A 27 1.25 -14.19 8.44
N PRO A 28 0.17 -13.57 7.92
CA PRO A 28 -0.02 -12.12 8.02
C PRO A 28 -0.10 -11.61 9.45
N LEU A 29 -0.54 -12.43 10.42
CA LEU A 29 -0.61 -12.02 11.82
C LEU A 29 0.76 -11.85 12.48
N ASP A 30 1.77 -12.54 11.97
CA ASP A 30 3.15 -12.45 12.48
C ASP A 30 3.93 -11.35 11.73
N GLU A 31 3.58 -11.11 10.47
CA GLU A 31 4.34 -10.30 9.53
C GLU A 31 3.84 -8.84 9.43
N TYR A 32 2.55 -8.59 9.69
CA TYR A 32 1.99 -7.23 9.68
C TYR A 32 2.03 -6.60 11.05
N THR A 33 3.12 -5.87 11.31
CA THR A 33 3.30 -5.09 12.53
C THR A 33 2.62 -3.71 12.44
N GLU A 34 2.53 -3.01 13.58
CA GLU A 34 2.07 -1.62 13.62
C GLU A 34 2.89 -0.69 12.72
N ASP A 35 4.21 -0.92 12.62
CA ASP A 35 5.10 -0.12 11.79
C ASP A 35 4.83 -0.34 10.31
N VAL A 36 4.59 -1.59 9.88
CA VAL A 36 4.16 -1.91 8.51
C VAL A 36 2.84 -1.21 8.18
N ALA A 37 1.87 -1.25 9.10
CA ALA A 37 0.59 -0.57 8.90
C ALA A 37 0.73 0.96 8.79
N LYS A 38 1.53 1.58 9.66
CA LYS A 38 1.79 3.04 9.63
C LYS A 38 2.48 3.48 8.36
N ASP A 39 3.45 2.71 7.91
CA ASP A 39 4.19 2.98 6.68
C ASP A 39 3.27 2.88 5.44
N ALA A 40 2.46 1.81 5.35
CA ALA A 40 1.46 1.66 4.30
C ALA A 40 0.45 2.82 4.27
N VAL A 41 -0.07 3.26 5.44
CA VAL A 41 -0.97 4.41 5.52
C VAL A 41 -0.27 5.71 5.07
N THR A 42 1.00 5.89 5.41
CA THR A 42 1.78 7.07 5.01
C THR A 42 1.98 7.12 3.50
N LYS A 43 2.35 5.99 2.89
CA LYS A 43 2.48 5.84 1.44
C LYS A 43 1.15 6.09 0.74
N ALA A 44 0.05 5.52 1.22
CA ALA A 44 -1.27 5.73 0.66
C ALA A 44 -1.68 7.21 0.65
N LYS A 45 -1.39 7.94 1.74
CA LYS A 45 -1.63 9.40 1.81
C LYS A 45 -0.80 10.18 0.79
N ARG A 46 0.47 9.80 0.56
CA ARG A 46 1.34 10.44 -0.45
C ARG A 46 0.84 10.21 -1.86
N VAL A 47 0.44 8.99 -2.17
CA VAL A 47 -0.16 8.63 -3.47
C VAL A 47 -1.44 9.43 -3.68
N LEU A 48 -2.35 9.44 -2.69
CA LEU A 48 -3.60 10.20 -2.78
C LEU A 48 -3.34 11.69 -3.05
N ASN A 49 -2.48 12.33 -2.25
CA ASN A 49 -2.15 13.74 -2.40
C ASN A 49 -1.53 14.05 -3.78
N THR A 50 -0.64 13.18 -4.27
CA THR A 50 -0.02 13.37 -5.59
C THR A 50 -1.06 13.28 -6.71
N THR A 51 -1.95 12.27 -6.62
CA THR A 51 -3.01 12.07 -7.62
C THR A 51 -4.03 13.19 -7.60
N THR A 52 -4.51 13.62 -6.42
CA THR A 52 -5.49 14.71 -6.31
C THR A 52 -4.90 16.04 -6.78
N ARG A 53 -3.63 16.32 -6.44
CA ARG A 53 -2.94 17.51 -6.96
C ARG A 53 -2.83 17.48 -8.48
N PHE A 54 -2.43 16.35 -9.06
CA PHE A 54 -2.35 16.21 -10.52
C PHE A 54 -3.73 16.43 -11.18
N ILE A 55 -4.78 15.86 -10.61
CA ILE A 55 -6.14 16.00 -11.14
C ILE A 55 -6.60 17.46 -11.11
N LYS A 56 -6.33 18.16 -9.99
CA LYS A 56 -6.62 19.59 -9.86
C LYS A 56 -5.83 20.44 -10.86
N GLU A 57 -4.52 20.19 -11.00
CA GLU A 57 -3.64 20.99 -11.88
C GLU A 57 -3.96 20.82 -13.36
N TYR A 58 -4.28 19.61 -13.81
CA TYR A 58 -4.46 19.31 -15.24
C TYR A 58 -5.90 19.33 -15.71
N TYR A 59 -6.86 19.07 -14.81
CA TYR A 59 -8.27 18.95 -15.17
C TYR A 59 -9.17 19.94 -14.43
N ASP A 60 -8.64 20.75 -13.50
CA ASP A 60 -9.41 21.70 -12.66
C ASP A 60 -10.55 21.02 -11.87
N ILE A 61 -10.34 19.75 -11.49
CA ILE A 61 -11.26 18.96 -10.69
C ILE A 61 -10.73 18.86 -9.27
N GLU A 62 -11.57 19.20 -8.28
CA GLU A 62 -11.29 19.01 -6.86
C GLU A 62 -11.98 17.72 -6.35
N LEU A 63 -11.21 16.84 -5.71
CA LEU A 63 -11.62 15.53 -5.22
C LEU A 63 -11.57 15.44 -3.70
#